data_AF-W2D5N4-F1
#
_entry.id   AF-W2D5N4-F1
#
_cell.length_a   1.000
_cell.length_b   1.000
_cell.length_c   1.000
_cell.angle_alpha   90.00
_cell.angle_beta   90.00
_cell.angle_gamma   90.00
#
_symmetry.space_group_name_H-M   'P 1'
#
loop_
_entity.id
_entity.type
_entity.pdbx_description
1 polymer ?
#
loop_
_entity_poly.entity_id
_entity_poly.type
_entity_poly.pdbx_seq_one_letter_code
_entity_poly.pdbx_strand_id
1 'polypeptide(L)'
;MNPIFSNLTAAVLNNIDDQLANNEVSTDEELWDFFIEELDMTAEQADAAVALRSQYLGKIFLTGHSPLFHNDTVSFDPNDKTFKSDGELFPKQ
;
A
#
# COMPACT_ATOMS: atom_id res chain seq x y z
N MET A 1 -1.68 9.55 5.46
CA MET A 1 -0.74 9.62 4.32
C MET A 1 0.65 9.97 4.81
N ASN A 2 1.67 9.22 4.39
CA ASN A 2 3.07 9.56 4.67
C ASN A 2 3.46 10.83 3.88
N PRO A 3 4.01 11.88 4.53
CA PRO A 3 4.40 13.12 3.85
C PRO A 3 5.39 12.94 2.68
N ILE A 4 6.15 11.85 2.65
CA ILE A 4 7.11 11.55 1.58
C ILE A 4 6.45 11.39 0.20
N PHE A 5 5.16 11.06 0.18
CA PHE A 5 4.38 10.89 -1.04
C PHE A 5 3.56 12.14 -1.42
N SER A 6 3.68 13.23 -0.66
CA SER A 6 2.80 14.43 -0.81
C SER A 6 2.95 15.16 -2.14
N ASN A 7 4.07 14.99 -2.83
CA ASN A 7 4.36 15.56 -4.15
C ASN A 7 4.03 14.60 -5.32
N LEU A 8 3.62 13.36 -5.03
CA LEU A 8 3.27 12.39 -6.07
C LEU A 8 1.87 12.67 -6.62
N THR A 9 1.69 12.40 -7.91
CA THR A 9 0.38 12.52 -8.55
C THR A 9 -0.52 11.36 -8.12
N ALA A 10 -1.84 11.55 -8.22
CA ALA A 10 -2.80 10.48 -7.96
C ALA A 10 -2.55 9.24 -8.85
N ALA A 11 -2.09 9.43 -10.09
CA ALA A 11 -1.78 8.32 -10.99
C ALA A 11 -0.60 7.48 -10.49
N VAL A 12 0.46 8.13 -10.00
CA VAL A 12 1.62 7.44 -9.40
C VAL A 12 1.21 6.73 -8.12
N LEU A 13 0.45 7.38 -7.25
CA LEU A 13 -0.05 6.77 -6.01
C LEU A 13 -0.90 5.52 -6.29
N ASN A 14 -1.80 5.59 -7.27
CA ASN A 14 -2.60 4.42 -7.65
C ASN A 14 -1.73 3.29 -8.20
N ASN A 15 -0.67 3.60 -8.95
CA ASN A 15 0.24 2.58 -9.47
C ASN A 15 1.02 1.90 -8.34
N ILE A 16 1.50 2.66 -7.35
CA ILE A 16 2.12 2.10 -6.15
C ILE A 16 1.13 1.19 -5.42
N ASP A 17 -0.10 1.66 -5.19
CA ASP A 17 -1.15 0.90 -4.50
C ASP A 17 -1.45 -0.43 -5.20
N ASP A 18 -1.56 -0.40 -6.53
CA ASP A 18 -1.80 -1.58 -7.37
C ASP A 18 -0.63 -2.57 -7.32
N GLN A 19 0.61 -2.08 -7.43
CA GLN A 19 1.80 -2.93 -7.34
C GLN A 19 1.92 -3.57 -5.95
N LEU A 20 1.64 -2.85 -4.87
CA LEU A 20 1.72 -3.42 -3.53
C LEU A 20 0.59 -4.40 -3.23
N ALA A 21 -0.64 -4.15 -3.70
CA ALA A 21 -1.81 -4.99 -3.42
C ALA A 21 -1.86 -6.29 -4.23
N ASN A 22 -1.33 -6.29 -5.46
CA ASN A 22 -1.48 -7.41 -6.39
C ASN A 22 -0.17 -8.12 -6.75
N ASN A 23 0.93 -7.83 -6.05
CA ASN A 23 2.24 -8.39 -6.40
C ASN A 23 2.86 -9.21 -5.27
N GLU A 24 2.61 -10.52 -5.32
CA GLU A 24 3.27 -11.53 -4.46
C GLU A 24 4.49 -12.19 -5.13
N VAL A 25 4.80 -11.82 -6.37
CA VAL A 25 5.79 -12.53 -7.21
C VAL A 25 7.10 -11.76 -7.31
N SER A 26 7.05 -10.43 -7.44
CA SER A 26 8.25 -9.59 -7.52
C SER A 26 8.99 -9.55 -6.18
N THR A 27 10.29 -9.42 -6.22
CA THR A 27 11.10 -9.14 -5.03
C THR A 27 10.95 -7.67 -4.61
N ASP A 28 11.45 -7.33 -3.42
CA ASP A 28 11.49 -5.95 -2.96
C ASP A 28 12.41 -5.09 -3.83
N GLU A 29 13.50 -5.66 -4.35
CA GLU A 29 14.43 -5.02 -5.28
C GLU A 29 13.75 -4.71 -6.63
N GLU A 30 13.01 -5.67 -7.20
CA GLU A 30 12.29 -5.46 -8.46
C GLU A 30 11.17 -4.40 -8.34
N LEU A 31 10.48 -4.33 -7.19
CA LEU A 31 9.51 -3.27 -6.93
C LEU A 31 10.18 -1.91 -6.77
N TRP A 32 11.32 -1.86 -6.07
CA TRP A 32 12.08 -0.64 -5.88
C TRP A 32 12.58 -0.07 -7.20
N ASP A 33 13.18 -0.93 -8.05
CA ASP A 33 13.65 -0.55 -9.39
C ASP A 33 12.49 -0.01 -10.23
N PHE A 34 11.34 -0.69 -10.24
CA PHE A 34 10.14 -0.23 -10.95
C PHE A 34 9.67 1.15 -10.46
N PHE A 35 9.64 1.39 -9.14
CA PHE A 35 9.23 2.68 -8.59
C PHE A 35 10.16 3.82 -9.03
N ILE A 36 11.46 3.59 -9.12
CA ILE A 36 12.40 4.61 -9.60
C ILE A 36 12.31 4.78 -11.11
N GLU A 37 12.45 3.68 -11.86
CA GLU A 37 12.67 3.72 -13.30
C GLU A 37 11.38 4.02 -14.08
N GLU A 38 10.24 3.50 -13.63
CA GLU A 38 8.98 3.62 -14.37
C GLU A 38 8.04 4.69 -13.79
N LEU A 39 8.16 5.01 -12.49
CA LEU A 39 7.31 6.01 -11.82
C LEU A 39 8.03 7.32 -11.48
N ASP A 40 9.30 7.47 -11.87
CA ASP A 40 10.14 8.65 -11.61
C ASP A 40 10.20 9.03 -10.11
N MET A 41 10.13 8.04 -9.22
CA MET A 41 10.21 8.27 -7.77
C MET A 41 11.67 8.46 -7.32
N THR A 42 11.86 9.23 -6.24
CA THR A 42 13.18 9.27 -5.59
C THR A 42 13.45 7.95 -4.86
N ALA A 43 14.74 7.66 -4.59
CA ALA A 43 15.13 6.48 -3.82
C ALA A 43 14.42 6.41 -2.45
N GLU A 44 14.29 7.54 -1.75
CA GLU A 44 13.62 7.59 -0.46
C GLU A 44 12.11 7.30 -0.57
N GLN A 45 11.48 7.69 -1.68
CA GLN A 45 10.09 7.37 -1.95
C GLN A 45 9.91 5.88 -2.27
N ALA A 46 10.81 5.30 -3.06
CA ALA A 46 10.81 3.88 -3.37
C ALA A 46 11.03 3.03 -2.11
N ASP A 47 12.00 3.40 -1.26
CA ASP A 47 12.23 2.76 0.05
C ASP A 47 10.97 2.80 0.92
N ALA A 48 10.32 3.97 1.00
CA ALA A 48 9.10 4.12 1.78
C ALA A 48 7.93 3.31 1.22
N ALA A 49 7.82 3.17 -0.11
CA ALA A 49 6.78 2.37 -0.75
C ALA A 49 7.00 0.87 -0.49
N VAL A 50 8.22 0.37 -0.68
CA VAL A 50 8.58 -1.03 -0.41
C VAL A 50 8.38 -1.37 1.07
N ALA A 51 8.70 -0.46 2.00
CA ALA A 51 8.48 -0.66 3.43
C ALA A 51 6.99 -0.90 3.80
N LEU A 52 6.05 -0.41 2.98
CA LEU A 52 4.61 -0.66 3.18
C LEU A 52 4.19 -2.07 2.78
N ARG A 53 4.98 -2.79 1.97
CA ARG A 53 4.59 -4.07 1.37
C ARG A 53 4.08 -5.10 2.38
N SER A 54 4.74 -5.21 3.53
CA SER A 54 4.33 -6.11 4.62
C SER A 54 2.89 -5.87 5.11
N GLN A 55 2.37 -4.65 4.96
CA GLN A 55 1.00 -4.28 5.34
C GLN A 55 -0.03 -4.63 4.25
N TYR A 56 0.43 -4.82 3.00
CA TYR A 56 -0.42 -5.18 1.86
C TYR A 56 -0.59 -6.68 1.67
N LEU A 57 0.45 -7.48 1.96
CA LEU A 57 0.40 -8.92 1.74
C LEU A 57 -0.78 -9.58 2.47
N GLY A 58 -1.59 -10.31 1.71
CA GLY A 58 -2.77 -11.03 2.22
C GLY A 58 -3.95 -10.13 2.61
N LYS A 59 -3.93 -8.82 2.31
CA LYS A 59 -5.02 -7.89 2.59
C LYS A 59 -5.58 -7.28 1.31
N ILE A 60 -6.90 -7.14 1.26
CA ILE A 60 -7.61 -6.39 0.22
C ILE A 60 -8.15 -5.11 0.85
N PHE A 61 -7.64 -3.96 0.43
CA PHE A 61 -8.08 -2.67 0.94
C PHE A 61 -9.24 -2.09 0.13
N LEU A 62 -10.09 -1.31 0.80
CA LEU A 62 -11.03 -0.43 0.11
C LEU A 62 -10.22 0.66 -0.62
N THR A 63 -10.59 0.97 -1.86
CA THR A 63 -9.90 1.98 -2.68
C THR A 63 -9.73 3.30 -1.92
N GLY A 64 -8.48 3.79 -1.85
CA GLY A 64 -8.13 5.02 -1.13
C GLY A 64 -8.00 4.87 0.39
N HIS A 65 -8.19 3.68 0.95
CA HIS A 65 -8.09 3.39 2.38
C HIS A 65 -6.97 2.40 2.71
N SER A 66 -5.99 2.27 1.83
CA SER A 66 -4.77 1.49 2.08
C SER A 66 -3.75 2.30 2.91
N PRO A 67 -2.69 1.63 3.44
CA PRO A 67 -1.62 2.28 4.20
C PRO A 67 -0.92 3.44 3.47
N LEU A 68 -0.92 3.42 2.12
CA LEU A 68 -0.36 4.50 1.31
C LEU A 68 -1.08 5.83 1.56
N PHE A 69 -2.41 5.78 1.65
CA PHE A 69 -3.25 6.99 1.77
C PHE A 69 -3.58 7.34 3.22
N HIS A 70 -3.84 6.35 4.08
CA HIS A 70 -4.38 6.60 5.43
C HIS A 70 -3.74 5.69 6.48
N ASN A 71 -3.65 6.20 7.71
CA ASN A 71 -3.25 5.38 8.86
C ASN A 71 -4.44 4.54 9.36
N ASP A 72 -5.66 5.05 9.18
CA ASP A 72 -6.90 4.35 9.49
C ASP A 72 -7.35 3.55 8.26
N THR A 73 -6.75 2.37 8.11
CA THR A 73 -6.98 1.51 6.95
C THR A 73 -8.33 0.80 7.04
N VAL A 74 -8.89 0.49 5.87
CA VAL A 74 -10.13 -0.28 5.75
C VAL A 74 -9.87 -1.46 4.82
N SER A 75 -9.96 -2.69 5.36
CA SER A 75 -9.70 -3.91 4.61
C SER A 75 -10.86 -4.90 4.68
N PHE A 76 -10.91 -5.82 3.71
CA PHE A 76 -11.98 -6.80 3.57
C PHE A 76 -11.83 -7.92 4.61
N ASP A 77 -12.87 -8.13 5.43
CA ASP A 77 -13.02 -9.28 6.30
C ASP A 77 -13.59 -10.46 5.51
N PRO A 78 -12.85 -11.55 5.28
CA PRO A 78 -13.38 -12.71 4.58
C PRO A 78 -14.46 -13.47 5.37
N ASN A 79 -14.51 -13.34 6.70
CA ASN A 79 -15.48 -14.04 7.54
C ASN A 79 -16.87 -13.42 7.40
N ASP A 80 -16.93 -12.10 7.59
CA ASP A 80 -18.19 -11.35 7.53
C ASP A 80 -18.51 -10.85 6.13
N LYS A 81 -17.57 -10.99 5.18
CA LYS A 81 -17.67 -10.54 3.78
C LYS A 81 -17.98 -9.04 3.67
N THR A 82 -17.39 -8.25 4.54
CA THR A 82 -17.58 -6.79 4.61
C THR A 82 -16.25 -6.08 4.78
N PHE A 83 -16.20 -4.80 4.45
CA PHE A 83 -15.03 -3.96 4.74
C PHE A 83 -15.11 -3.42 6.16
N LYS A 84 -13.99 -3.48 6.87
CA LYS A 84 -13.86 -3.06 8.27
C LYS A 84 -12.57 -2.31 8.49
N SER A 85 -12.56 -1.43 9.49
CA SER A 85 -11.31 -0.80 9.93
C SER A 85 -10.41 -1.84 10.58
N ASP A 86 -9.09 -1.69 10.47
CA ASP A 86 -8.13 -2.65 11.06
C ASP A 86 -8.33 -2.83 12.58
N GLY A 87 -8.82 -1.81 13.29
CA GLY A 87 -9.17 -1.89 14.72
C GLY A 87 -10.39 -2.77 15.04
N GLU A 88 -11.27 -3.02 14.06
CA GLU A 88 -12.41 -3.93 14.19
C GLU A 88 -12.07 -5.37 13.78
N LEU A 89 -11.09 -5.53 12.87
CA LEU A 89 -10.58 -6.83 12.42
C LEU A 89 -9.70 -7.50 13.48
N PHE A 90 -8.88 -6.71 14.17
CA PHE A 90 -7.95 -7.17 15.21
C PHE A 90 -8.19 -6.42 16.52
N PRO A 91 -9.28 -6.72 17.25
CA PRO A 91 -9.53 -6.09 18.54
C PRO A 91 -8.36 -6.36 19.48
N LYS A 92 -7.76 -5.29 20.02
CA LYS A 92 -6.67 -5.41 21.01
C LYS A 92 -7.20 -6.18 22.23
N GLN A 93 -6.55 -7.30 22.56
CA GLN A 93 -6.80 -8.07 23.77
C GLN A 93 -6.44 -7.30 25.03
#